data_AF-W8BPB0-F1
#
_entry.id   AF-W8BPB0-F1
#
_cell.length_a   1.000
_cell.length_b   1.000
_cell.length_c   1.000
_cell.angle_alpha   90.00
_cell.angle_beta   90.00
_cell.angle_gamma   90.00
#
_symmetry.space_group_name_H-M   'P 1'
#
loop_
_entity.id
_entity.type
_entity.pdbx_description
1 polymer ?
#
loop_
_entity_poly.entity_id
_entity_poly.type
_entity_poly.pdbx_seq_one_letter_code
_entity_poly.pdbx_strand_id
1 'polypeptide(L)'
;MFATIITIIQCFIYERSDQRVSKTASCILGGIAIIVLVTLILAAVGVSQWLDFLYYCSYIKLAMIIKYIPQVLMNYRRKSTIGWSIGNILLDFTGGTLSMLQMILNAYNYDDWVSIFGSFTKFGMGLFSVIFDIVFIVQHYILYRPTHQLSVSTITNATEVAANTKDDEQRY
;
A
#
# COMPACT_ATOMS: atom_id res chain seq x y z
N MET A 1 4.38 -4.03 14.75
CA MET A 1 3.72 -4.48 16.00
C MET A 1 3.08 -3.32 16.75
N PHE A 2 3.82 -2.30 17.20
CA PHE A 2 3.22 -1.14 17.89
C PHE A 2 2.30 -0.30 16.97
N ALA A 3 2.80 0.11 15.80
CA ALA A 3 2.01 0.87 14.83
C ALA A 3 0.77 0.08 14.33
N THR A 4 0.87 -1.24 14.19
CA THR A 4 -0.24 -2.10 13.77
C THR A 4 -1.33 -2.22 14.83
N ILE A 5 -0.98 -2.16 16.12
CA ILE A 5 -1.97 -2.15 17.21
C ILE A 5 -2.71 -0.81 17.20
N ILE A 6 -1.99 0.30 17.01
CA ILE A 6 -2.59 1.63 16.91
C ILE A 6 -3.55 1.71 15.73
N THR A 7 -3.17 1.19 14.55
CA THR A 7 -4.07 1.19 13.39
C THR A 7 -5.29 0.30 13.58
N ILE A 8 -5.17 -0.84 14.27
CA ILE A 8 -6.32 -1.69 14.63
C ILE A 8 -7.27 -0.92 15.55
N ILE A 9 -6.75 -0.25 16.58
CA ILE A 9 -7.56 0.58 17.49
C ILE A 9 -8.24 1.71 16.71
N GLN A 10 -7.52 2.38 15.81
CA GLN A 10 -8.11 3.41 14.94
C GLN A 10 -9.20 2.86 14.01
N CYS A 11 -9.09 1.61 13.53
CA CYS A 11 -10.15 0.98 12.74
C CYS A 11 -11.45 0.75 13.52
N PHE A 12 -11.38 0.64 14.85
CA PHE A 12 -12.54 0.49 15.72
C PHE A 12 -13.12 1.85 16.18
N ILE A 13 -12.29 2.88 16.33
CA ILE A 13 -12.70 4.20 16.79
C ILE A 13 -13.19 5.09 15.64
N TYR A 14 -12.62 4.97 14.44
CA TYR A 14 -12.99 5.82 13.30
C TYR A 14 -14.33 5.38 12.70
N GLU A 15 -15.21 6.35 12.47
CA GLU A 15 -16.59 6.12 12.05
C GLU A 15 -16.64 5.41 10.67
N ARG A 16 -17.08 4.15 10.66
CA ARG A 16 -17.46 3.46 9.43
C ARG A 16 -18.78 4.05 8.97
N SER A 17 -18.73 4.92 7.96
CA SER A 17 -19.91 5.31 7.18
C SER A 17 -20.56 4.07 6.53
N ASP A 18 -21.57 4.25 5.66
CA ASP A 18 -22.29 3.22 4.87
C ASP A 18 -21.41 2.57 3.78
N GLN A 19 -20.13 2.32 4.10
CA GLN A 19 -19.11 1.80 3.21
C GLN A 19 -19.20 0.27 3.18
N ARG A 20 -20.03 -0.22 2.26
CA ARG A 20 -20.24 -1.66 2.07
C ARG A 20 -18.99 -2.30 1.48
N VAL A 21 -18.52 -3.38 2.12
CA VAL A 21 -17.38 -4.17 1.65
C VAL A 21 -17.73 -4.76 0.29
N SER A 22 -16.84 -4.63 -0.70
CA SER A 22 -17.04 -5.22 -2.03
C SER A 22 -17.21 -6.73 -1.89
N LYS A 23 -18.38 -7.25 -2.28
CA LYS A 23 -18.68 -8.69 -2.22
C LYS A 23 -17.66 -9.51 -3.01
N THR A 24 -17.18 -9.00 -4.14
CA THR A 24 -16.12 -9.62 -4.95
C THR A 24 -14.81 -9.73 -4.17
N ALA A 25 -14.39 -8.67 -3.48
CA ALA A 25 -13.17 -8.71 -2.67
C ALA A 25 -13.31 -9.66 -1.46
N SER A 26 -14.51 -9.72 -0.86
CA SER A 26 -14.81 -10.61 0.25
C SER A 26 -14.79 -12.09 -0.18
N CYS A 27 -15.34 -12.43 -1.35
CA CYS A 27 -15.25 -13.78 -1.92
C CYS A 27 -13.81 -14.21 -2.22
N ILE A 28 -13.00 -13.32 -2.82
CA ILE A 28 -11.59 -13.60 -3.11
C ILE A 28 -10.83 -13.85 -1.81
N LEU A 29 -11.04 -13.01 -0.79
CA LEU A 29 -10.41 -13.16 0.52
C LEU A 29 -10.84 -14.47 1.20
N GLY A 30 -12.12 -14.82 1.13
CA GLY A 30 -12.63 -16.09 1.64
C GLY A 30 -12.00 -17.30 0.95
N GLY A 31 -11.88 -17.26 -0.38
CA GLY A 31 -11.23 -18.32 -1.15
C GLY A 31 -9.76 -18.52 -0.76
N ILE A 32 -9.00 -17.43 -0.61
CA ILE A 32 -7.61 -17.48 -0.15
C ILE A 32 -7.53 -18.04 1.27
N ALA A 33 -8.41 -17.62 2.18
CA ALA A 33 -8.44 -18.12 3.55
C ALA A 33 -8.72 -19.62 3.64
N ILE A 34 -9.61 -20.13 2.78
CA ILE A 34 -9.91 -21.57 2.69
C ILE A 34 -8.68 -22.34 2.21
N ILE A 35 -7.97 -21.87 1.17
CA ILE A 35 -6.76 -22.53 0.67
C ILE A 35 -5.68 -22.60 1.77
N VAL A 36 -5.50 -21.51 2.52
CA VAL A 36 -4.55 -21.47 3.65
C VAL A 36 -4.98 -22.45 4.75
N LEU A 37 -6.27 -22.52 5.08
CA LEU A 37 -6.79 -23.43 6.10
C LEU A 37 -6.59 -24.89 5.70
N VAL A 38 -6.90 -25.25 4.45
CA VAL A 38 -6.74 -26.61 3.93
C VAL A 38 -5.27 -27.04 3.95
N THR A 39 -4.37 -26.20 3.45
CA THR A 39 -2.93 -26.50 3.44
C THR A 39 -2.35 -26.58 4.87
N LEU A 40 -2.85 -25.78 5.81
CA LEU A 40 -2.49 -25.86 7.22
C LEU A 40 -2.93 -27.18 7.87
N ILE A 41 -4.16 -27.62 7.62
CA ILE A 41 -4.69 -28.89 8.14
C ILE A 41 -3.88 -30.06 7.57
N LEU A 42 -3.57 -30.05 6.28
CA LEU A 42 -2.74 -31.10 5.65
C LEU A 42 -1.34 -31.19 6.26
N ALA A 43 -0.73 -30.06 6.61
CA ALA A 43 0.55 -30.04 7.33
C ALA A 43 0.41 -30.52 8.78
N ALA A 44 -0.66 -30.12 9.48
CA ALA A 44 -0.91 -30.50 10.88
C ALA A 44 -1.19 -32.00 11.05
N VAL A 45 -1.85 -32.63 10.07
CA VAL A 45 -2.13 -34.09 10.04
C VAL A 45 -0.90 -34.89 9.57
N GLY A 46 0.19 -34.23 9.18
CA GLY A 46 1.44 -34.88 8.78
C GLY A 46 1.41 -35.44 7.36
N VAL A 47 0.43 -35.06 6.53
CA VAL A 47 0.35 -35.47 5.12
C VAL A 47 1.35 -34.69 4.26
N SER A 48 1.68 -33.45 4.64
CA SER A 48 2.64 -32.59 3.96
C SER A 48 3.66 -32.04 4.95
N GLN A 49 4.88 -31.76 4.49
CA GLN A 49 5.90 -31.19 5.37
C GLN A 49 5.55 -29.74 5.71
N TRP A 50 5.94 -29.27 6.90
CA TRP A 50 5.79 -27.86 7.28
C TRP A 50 6.41 -26.89 6.27
N LEU A 51 7.47 -27.32 5.58
CA LEU A 51 8.14 -26.53 4.56
C LEU A 51 7.26 -26.32 3.31
N ASP A 52 6.49 -27.32 2.91
CA ASP A 52 5.54 -27.23 1.78
C ASP A 52 4.44 -26.21 2.08
N PHE A 53 3.89 -26.25 3.30
CA PHE A 53 2.93 -25.25 3.76
C PHE A 53 3.50 -23.82 3.68
N LEU A 54 4.74 -23.63 4.12
CA LEU A 54 5.43 -22.34 4.02
C LEU A 54 5.64 -21.91 2.56
N TYR A 55 5.94 -22.84 1.66
CA TYR A 55 6.02 -22.55 0.22
C TYR A 55 4.67 -22.13 -0.36
N TYR A 56 3.58 -22.85 -0.08
CA TYR A 56 2.23 -22.47 -0.50
C TYR A 56 1.85 -21.08 0.01
N CYS A 57 2.14 -20.77 1.28
CA CYS A 57 1.93 -19.43 1.84
C CYS A 57 2.74 -18.35 1.10
N SER A 58 3.99 -18.65 0.72
CA SER A 58 4.85 -17.74 -0.03
C SER A 58 4.32 -17.45 -1.44
N TYR A 59 3.79 -18.46 -2.14
CA TYR A 59 3.16 -18.27 -3.46
C TYR A 59 1.87 -17.45 -3.39
N ILE A 60 1.02 -17.69 -2.39
CA ILE A 60 -0.19 -16.88 -2.16
C ILE A 60 0.19 -15.42 -1.90
N LYS A 61 1.27 -15.19 -1.14
CA LYS A 61 1.78 -13.86 -0.84
C LYS A 61 2.27 -13.13 -2.11
N LEU A 62 2.90 -13.84 -3.04
CA LEU A 62 3.24 -13.29 -4.36
C LEU A 62 1.99 -12.94 -5.17
N ALA A 63 0.97 -13.80 -5.19
CA ALA A 63 -0.28 -13.54 -5.90
C ALA A 63 -1.01 -12.29 -5.36
N MET A 64 -0.86 -11.97 -4.07
CA MET A 64 -1.41 -10.75 -3.47
C MET A 64 -0.83 -9.45 -4.06
N ILE A 65 0.28 -9.50 -4.82
CA ILE A 65 0.81 -8.33 -5.53
C ILE A 65 -0.19 -7.83 -6.60
N ILE A 66 -1.03 -8.70 -7.15
CA ILE A 66 -2.05 -8.35 -8.14
C ILE A 66 -3.02 -7.29 -7.61
N LYS A 67 -3.22 -7.20 -6.28
CA LYS A 67 -4.09 -6.19 -5.64
C LYS A 67 -3.59 -4.75 -5.82
N TYR A 68 -2.29 -4.55 -6.07
CA TYR A 68 -1.74 -3.21 -6.26
C TYR A 68 -2.15 -2.63 -7.61
N ILE A 69 -2.44 -3.46 -8.62
CA ILE A 69 -2.89 -3.03 -9.96
C ILE A 69 -4.22 -2.25 -9.91
N PRO A 70 -5.32 -2.77 -9.32
CA PRO A 70 -6.56 -2.01 -9.22
C PRO A 70 -6.39 -0.74 -8.37
N GLN A 71 -5.50 -0.76 -7.37
CA GLN A 71 -5.17 0.43 -6.58
C GLN A 71 -4.48 1.52 -7.44
N VAL A 72 -3.47 1.13 -8.22
CA VAL A 72 -2.77 2.02 -9.16
C VAL A 72 -3.73 2.56 -10.22
N LEU A 73 -4.65 1.73 -10.74
CA LEU A 73 -5.67 2.14 -11.70
C LEU A 73 -6.70 3.10 -11.08
N MET A 74 -7.12 2.86 -9.83
CA MET A 74 -8.02 3.77 -9.13
C MET A 74 -7.36 5.13 -8.88
N ASN A 75 -6.09 5.14 -8.47
CA ASN A 75 -5.30 6.38 -8.35
C ASN A 75 -5.21 7.09 -9.70
N TYR A 76 -4.98 6.33 -10.78
CA TYR A 76 -4.91 6.89 -12.13
C TYR A 76 -6.23 7.53 -12.57
N ARG A 77 -7.34 6.83 -12.35
CA ARG A 77 -8.70 7.30 -12.71
C ARG A 77 -9.15 8.51 -11.88
N ARG A 78 -8.80 8.55 -10.59
CA ARG A 78 -9.19 9.65 -9.68
C ARG A 78 -8.28 10.87 -9.79
N LYS A 79 -7.12 10.74 -10.43
CA LYS A 79 -6.06 11.77 -10.51
C LYS A 79 -5.70 12.41 -9.17
N SER A 80 -5.89 11.67 -8.08
CA SER A 80 -5.66 12.11 -6.73
C SER A 80 -5.26 10.90 -5.90
N THR A 81 -4.23 11.10 -5.09
CA THR A 81 -3.74 10.14 -4.09
C THR A 81 -4.13 10.58 -2.68
N ILE A 82 -5.01 11.57 -2.54
CA ILE A 82 -5.49 12.11 -1.27
C ILE A 82 -6.42 11.08 -0.62
N GLY A 83 -6.07 10.63 0.58
CA GLY A 83 -6.79 9.59 1.33
C GLY A 83 -5.91 8.43 1.82
N TRP A 84 -4.60 8.43 1.53
CA TRP A 84 -3.65 7.42 2.00
C TRP A 84 -2.36 8.04 2.56
N SER A 85 -1.73 7.39 3.54
CA SER A 85 -0.50 7.88 4.19
C SER A 85 0.72 7.62 3.31
N ILE A 86 1.12 8.63 2.54
CA ILE A 86 2.36 8.59 1.73
C ILE A 86 3.60 8.34 2.59
N GLY A 87 3.61 8.82 3.84
CA GLY A 87 4.70 8.59 4.79
C GLY A 87 4.90 7.12 5.12
N ASN A 88 3.84 6.31 5.17
CA ASN A 88 3.96 4.87 5.39
C ASN A 88 4.62 4.17 4.18
N ILE A 89 4.29 4.61 2.97
CA ILE A 89 4.87 4.08 1.73
C ILE A 89 6.35 4.42 1.64
N LEU A 90 6.73 5.65 2.01
CA LEU A 90 8.12 6.05 2.05
C LEU A 90 8.91 5.23 3.08
N LEU A 91 8.31 4.97 4.24
CA LEU A 91 8.92 4.16 5.29
C LEU A 91 9.05 2.69 4.85
N ASP A 92 8.03 2.14 4.19
CA ASP A 92 8.06 0.79 3.62
C ASP A 92 9.11 0.67 2.50
N PHE A 93 9.22 1.69 1.63
CA PHE A 93 10.24 1.79 0.59
C PHE A 93 11.66 1.84 1.17
N THR A 94 11.90 2.71 2.15
CA THR A 94 13.21 2.83 2.82
C THR A 94 13.55 1.53 3.54
N GLY A 95 12.62 0.97 4.32
CA GLY A 95 12.81 -0.30 5.01
C GLY A 95 13.08 -1.48 4.06
N GLY A 96 12.33 -1.56 2.97
CA GLY A 96 12.50 -2.58 1.93
C GLY A 96 13.85 -2.47 1.22
N THR A 97 14.25 -1.25 0.85
CA THR A 97 15.54 -0.98 0.18
C THR A 97 16.72 -1.32 1.11
N LEU A 98 16.66 -0.90 2.38
CA LEU A 98 17.70 -1.23 3.37
C LEU A 98 17.78 -2.75 3.62
N SER A 99 16.63 -3.43 3.66
CA SER A 99 16.60 -4.89 3.84
C SER A 99 17.19 -5.64 2.65
N MET A 100 16.92 -5.20 1.41
CA MET A 100 17.54 -5.79 0.21
C MET A 100 19.05 -5.53 0.19
N LEU A 101 19.48 -4.32 0.56
CA LEU A 101 20.90 -3.98 0.67
C LEU A 101 21.61 -4.85 1.72
N GLN A 102 20.98 -5.09 2.88
CA GLN A 102 21.49 -6.01 3.89
C GLN A 102 21.64 -7.44 3.33
N MET A 103 20.67 -7.94 2.57
CA MET A 103 20.76 -9.28 1.96
C MET A 103 21.90 -9.37 0.96
N ILE A 104 22.10 -8.35 0.12
CA ILE A 104 23.20 -8.29 -0.85
C ILE A 104 24.56 -8.24 -0.15
N LEU A 105 24.71 -7.41 0.88
CA LEU A 105 25.95 -7.32 1.66
C LEU A 105 26.29 -8.65 2.36
N ASN A 106 25.28 -9.35 2.88
CA ASN A 106 25.48 -10.66 3.49
C ASN A 106 25.93 -11.70 2.46
N ALA A 107 25.31 -11.77 1.28
CA ALA A 107 25.76 -12.70 0.25
C ALA A 107 27.15 -12.38 -0.29
N TYR A 108 27.49 -11.09 -0.38
CA TYR A 108 28.84 -10.67 -0.73
C TYR A 108 29.86 -11.11 0.33
N ASN A 109 29.52 -11.02 1.61
CA ASN A 109 30.44 -11.36 2.70
C ASN A 109 30.59 -12.88 2.94
N TYR A 110 29.55 -13.67 2.65
CA TYR A 110 29.55 -15.13 2.84
C TYR A 110 29.76 -15.92 1.54
N ASP A 111 30.02 -15.24 0.41
CA ASP A 111 30.07 -15.79 -0.95
C ASP A 111 28.85 -16.67 -1.35
N ASP A 112 27.73 -16.50 -0.64
CA ASP A 112 26.51 -17.29 -0.83
C ASP A 112 25.47 -16.54 -1.66
N TRP A 113 25.85 -16.27 -2.91
CA TRP A 113 24.96 -15.68 -3.92
C TRP A 113 23.81 -16.63 -4.29
N VAL A 114 24.03 -17.94 -4.15
CA VAL A 114 23.04 -18.97 -4.45
C VAL A 114 21.89 -18.94 -3.44
N SER A 115 22.11 -18.59 -2.17
CA SER A 115 21.01 -18.39 -1.21
C SER A 115 20.07 -17.23 -1.56
N ILE A 116 20.59 -16.15 -2.17
CA ILE A 116 19.75 -15.03 -2.63
C ILE A 116 18.81 -15.49 -3.75
N PHE A 117 19.34 -16.20 -4.75
CA PHE A 117 18.54 -16.67 -5.88
C PHE A 117 17.76 -17.96 -5.58
N GLY A 118 18.24 -18.78 -4.65
CA GLY A 118 17.59 -20.02 -4.19
C GLY A 118 16.34 -19.76 -3.38
N SER A 119 16.26 -18.61 -2.71
CA SER A 119 15.02 -18.07 -2.13
C SER A 119 14.39 -17.01 -3.04
N PHE A 120 14.25 -17.33 -4.33
CA PHE A 120 13.70 -16.43 -5.36
C PHE A 120 12.41 -15.72 -4.91
N THR A 121 11.54 -16.43 -4.17
CA THR A 121 10.30 -15.85 -3.63
C THR A 121 10.56 -14.74 -2.61
N LYS A 122 11.61 -14.82 -1.79
CA LYS A 122 11.94 -13.83 -0.76
C LYS A 122 12.56 -12.57 -1.37
N PHE A 123 13.55 -12.73 -2.23
CA PHE A 123 14.17 -11.61 -2.94
C PHE A 123 13.17 -10.94 -3.90
N GLY A 124 12.45 -11.74 -4.70
CA GLY A 124 11.42 -11.25 -5.61
C GLY A 124 10.30 -10.48 -4.89
N MET A 125 9.84 -10.96 -3.74
CA MET A 125 8.85 -10.22 -2.93
C MET A 125 9.35 -8.83 -2.51
N GLY A 126 10.60 -8.74 -2.05
CA GLY A 126 11.20 -7.45 -1.67
C GLY A 126 11.32 -6.50 -2.86
N LEU A 127 11.79 -7.01 -4.00
CA LEU A 127 11.93 -6.24 -5.23
C LEU A 127 10.59 -5.73 -5.76
N PHE A 128 9.58 -6.59 -5.86
CA PHE A 128 8.25 -6.17 -6.31
C PHE A 128 7.63 -5.13 -5.37
N SER A 129 7.78 -5.29 -4.06
CA SER A 129 7.29 -4.29 -3.09
C SER A 129 7.89 -2.90 -3.36
N VAL A 130 9.22 -2.83 -3.47
CA VAL A 130 9.94 -1.57 -3.73
C VAL A 130 9.50 -0.94 -5.07
N ILE A 131 9.29 -1.74 -6.12
CA ILE A 131 8.81 -1.25 -7.42
C ILE A 131 7.42 -0.61 -7.29
N PHE A 132 6.48 -1.26 -6.60
CA PHE A 132 5.14 -0.69 -6.41
C PHE A 132 5.17 0.56 -5.53
N ASP A 133 6.03 0.61 -4.52
CA ASP A 133 6.21 1.80 -3.69
C ASP A 133 6.72 2.98 -4.53
N ILE A 134 7.69 2.75 -5.42
CA ILE A 134 8.17 3.77 -6.38
C ILE A 134 7.02 4.26 -7.26
N VAL A 135 6.19 3.36 -7.79
CA VAL A 135 5.02 3.76 -8.61
C VAL A 135 4.08 4.67 -7.82
N PHE A 136 3.82 4.36 -6.55
CA PHE A 136 2.97 5.20 -5.69
C PHE A 136 3.61 6.56 -5.36
N ILE A 137 4.91 6.60 -5.11
CA ILE A 137 5.67 7.84 -4.89
C ILE A 137 5.63 8.71 -6.14
N VAL A 138 5.87 8.13 -7.32
CA VAL A 138 5.80 8.83 -8.62
C VAL A 138 4.40 9.36 -8.87
N GLN A 139 3.36 8.55 -8.64
CA GLN A 139 1.97 9.01 -8.76
C GLN A 139 1.66 10.18 -7.82
N HIS A 140 2.13 10.15 -6.58
CA HIS A 140 1.84 11.17 -5.58
C HIS A 140 2.61 12.48 -5.81
N TYR A 141 3.93 12.40 -5.99
CA TYR A 141 4.81 13.57 -6.03
C TYR A 141 4.97 14.19 -7.42
N ILE A 142 4.98 13.36 -8.47
CA ILE A 142 5.24 13.81 -9.84
C ILE A 142 3.93 14.01 -10.60
N LEU A 143 3.03 13.03 -10.57
CA LEU A 143 1.85 13.02 -11.47
C LEU A 143 0.65 13.78 -10.91
N TYR A 144 0.34 13.61 -9.62
CA TYR A 144 -0.83 14.19 -8.96
C TYR A 144 -0.44 15.16 -7.84
N ARG A 145 0.62 15.93 -8.09
CA ARG A 145 1.04 17.01 -7.20
C ARG A 145 -0.18 17.90 -6.94
N PRO A 146 -0.54 18.19 -5.68
CA PRO A 146 -1.76 18.92 -5.39
C PRO A 146 -1.61 20.35 -5.89
N THR A 147 -2.16 20.64 -7.06
CA THR A 147 -2.42 22.01 -7.54
C THR A 147 -3.60 22.64 -6.77
N HIS A 148 -4.07 22.02 -5.69
CA HIS A 148 -5.29 22.36 -4.98
C HIS A 148 -5.15 23.53 -3.99
N GLN A 149 -3.96 24.10 -3.81
CA GLN A 149 -3.81 25.36 -3.08
C GLN A 149 -3.98 26.59 -3.98
N LEU A 150 -3.89 26.44 -5.31
CA LEU A 150 -4.01 27.58 -6.21
C LEU A 150 -5.47 27.93 -6.52
N SER A 151 -6.35 26.96 -6.75
CA SER A 151 -7.75 27.25 -7.11
C SER A 151 -8.61 27.73 -5.95
N VAL A 152 -8.49 27.13 -4.76
CA VAL A 152 -9.29 27.54 -3.60
C VAL A 152 -8.83 28.91 -3.08
N SER A 153 -7.53 29.16 -2.95
CA SER A 153 -7.02 30.48 -2.52
C SER A 153 -7.36 31.59 -3.53
N THR A 154 -7.30 31.31 -4.84
CA THR A 154 -7.72 32.28 -5.86
C THR A 154 -9.22 32.55 -5.81
N ILE A 155 -10.06 31.54 -5.56
CA ILE A 155 -11.51 31.73 -5.42
C ILE A 155 -11.81 32.50 -4.13
N THR A 156 -11.23 32.14 -2.99
CA THR A 156 -11.44 32.83 -1.70
C THR A 156 -11.01 34.28 -1.78
N ASN A 157 -9.80 34.55 -2.31
CA ASN A 157 -9.31 35.92 -2.50
C ASN A 157 -10.19 36.71 -3.49
N ALA A 158 -10.68 36.08 -4.57
CA ALA A 158 -11.59 36.75 -5.51
C ALA A 158 -12.95 37.07 -4.86
N THR A 159 -13.48 36.19 -4.01
CA THR A 159 -14.73 36.45 -3.27
C THR A 159 -14.57 37.50 -2.18
N GLU A 160 -13.43 37.55 -1.48
CA GLU A 160 -13.15 38.60 -0.48
C GLU A 160 -12.99 39.97 -1.14
N VAL A 161 -12.30 40.05 -2.27
CA VAL A 161 -12.17 41.30 -3.05
C VAL A 161 -13.55 41.75 -3.58
N ALA A 162 -14.37 40.83 -4.08
CA ALA A 162 -15.72 41.15 -4.55
C ALA A 162 -16.68 41.55 -3.41
N ALA A 163 -16.49 41.05 -2.19
CA ALA A 163 -17.26 41.44 -1.03
C ALA A 163 -16.88 42.86 -0.56
N ASN A 164 -15.58 43.16 -0.43
CA ASN A 164 -15.10 44.49 -0.04
C ASN A 164 -15.52 45.59 -1.04
N THR A 165 -15.51 45.29 -2.34
CA THR A 165 -15.90 46.28 -3.37
C THR A 165 -17.37 46.67 -3.26
N LYS A 166 -18.24 45.76 -2.82
CA LYS A 166 -19.68 46.03 -2.64
C LYS A 166 -19.98 46.83 -1.38
N ASP A 167 -19.21 46.62 -0.31
CA ASP A 167 -19.33 47.41 0.92
C ASP A 167 -18.89 48.87 0.72
N ASP A 168 -17.89 49.12 -0.14
CA ASP A 168 -17.47 50.48 -0.51
C ASP A 168 -18.50 51.21 -1.40
N GLU A 169 -19.21 50.49 -2.29
CA GLU A 169 -20.31 51.06 -3.10
C GLU A 169 -21.55 51.41 -2.27
N GLN A 170 -21.79 50.73 -1.15
CA GLN A 170 -22.94 51.02 -0.26
C GLN A 170 -22.67 52.17 0.73
N ARG A 171 -21.46 52.73 0.75
CA ARG A 171 -21.04 53.76 1.71
C ARG A 171 -21.13 55.20 1.19
N TYR A 172 -21.63 55.40 -0.02
CA TYR A 172 -21.95 56.70 -0.63
C TYR A 172 -23.44 56.83 -0.89
#